data_AF-A0A553I211-F1
#
_entry.id   AF-A0A553I211-F1
#
_cell.length_a   1.000
_cell.length_b   1.000
_cell.length_c   1.000
_cell.angle_alpha   90.00
_cell.angle_beta   90.00
_cell.angle_gamma   90.00
#
_symmetry.space_group_name_H-M   'P 1'
#
loop_
_entity.id
_entity.type
_entity.pdbx_description
1 polymer ?
#
loop_
_entity_poly.entity_id
_entity_poly.type
_entity_poly.pdbx_seq_one_letter_code
_entity_poly.pdbx_strand_id
1 'polypeptide(L)'
;MDPGRRAMISGRKSSPRRDITSPRRDANARITKHQRPTPNIPPSVARNAYLSQDEQSLRFVADEDKFVLKQSKKKADIRVREGRAKPIDLLAFNLRYVDTDRDVFDDNDSDVNINVPAPTAVIEALSEAEAAELDAEIASYHTLETNARNREYWTALRTLVAHHKLQLKPMRPEARAVSSVTSDVDKILGPKNIEQLEKLEGQIQAKLRSDEVMDTDYWEQLLKSLQVYKAKANLKKIYDTIRANRLKLLAEIDPENAAGLADDDTTAQTTPKDQSAVPAAISRPKPIASSSSNSNPPPGTARFASSANEDFSQATKALYEREVARGVDEDEEIFTAEESVSGMTKPQWADKYRPRKPRYFNRVQMGYEWNKYNQTHYDHDNPPPKVVQGYKFNIFYPDLIDKTKAPTFKIIREHGRRKGESLAPAGEEDTCLIRFIAGPPYEDIAFRIVDREWDYSAKKDRGFKSSFDKVCSASVP
;
A
#
# COMPACT_ATOMS: atom_id res chain seq x y z
N MET A 1 -4.50 -13.36 -16.09
CA MET A 1 -4.58 -14.76 -15.62
C MET A 1 -3.44 -15.61 -16.17
N ASP A 2 -2.59 -16.08 -15.27
CA ASP A 2 -1.52 -17.07 -15.49
C ASP A 2 -2.09 -18.45 -15.93
N PRO A 3 -1.56 -19.08 -16.99
CA PRO A 3 -1.96 -20.43 -17.43
C PRO A 3 -1.85 -21.50 -16.34
N GLY A 4 -0.86 -21.41 -15.44
CA GLY A 4 -0.66 -22.37 -14.36
C GLY A 4 -1.79 -22.34 -13.32
N ARG A 5 -2.31 -21.14 -13.02
CA ARG A 5 -3.45 -20.96 -12.12
C ARG A 5 -4.78 -21.36 -12.78
N ARG A 6 -4.90 -21.20 -14.10
CA ARG A 6 -6.09 -21.64 -14.86
C ARG A 6 -6.26 -23.17 -14.82
N ALA A 7 -5.16 -23.91 -14.79
CA ALA A 7 -5.16 -25.37 -14.69
C ALA A 7 -5.66 -25.88 -13.33
N MET A 8 -5.40 -25.14 -12.24
CA MET A 8 -5.88 -25.47 -10.89
C MET A 8 -7.41 -25.36 -10.74
N ILE A 9 -8.07 -24.55 -11.56
CA ILE A 9 -9.53 -24.39 -11.60
C ILE A 9 -10.19 -25.50 -12.43
N SER A 10 -9.50 -26.04 -13.44
CA SER A 10 -10.02 -27.08 -14.34
C SER A 10 -9.78 -28.53 -13.88
N GLY A 11 -9.14 -28.74 -12.73
CA GLY A 11 -8.66 -30.05 -12.30
C GLY A 11 -9.72 -30.93 -11.61
N ARG A 12 -10.14 -32.00 -12.32
CA ARG A 12 -10.86 -33.21 -11.87
C ARG A 12 -12.39 -33.14 -11.73
N LYS A 13 -13.10 -33.18 -12.86
CA LYS A 13 -14.39 -33.89 -12.94
C LYS A 13 -14.13 -35.40 -12.95
N SER A 14 -14.30 -36.07 -11.81
CA SER A 14 -14.38 -37.53 -11.76
C SER A 14 -15.75 -38.00 -12.25
N SER A 15 -15.75 -38.99 -13.15
CA SER A 15 -16.96 -39.70 -13.61
C SER A 15 -17.75 -40.28 -12.43
N PRO A 16 -19.11 -40.24 -12.42
CA PRO A 16 -19.89 -40.75 -11.31
C PRO A 16 -19.90 -42.28 -11.33
N ARG A 17 -18.89 -42.90 -10.71
CA ARG A 17 -18.96 -44.31 -10.33
C ARG A 17 -19.96 -44.44 -9.19
N ARG A 18 -21.08 -45.12 -9.45
CA ARG A 18 -22.08 -45.54 -8.46
C ARG A 18 -21.41 -46.24 -7.29
N ASP A 19 -21.67 -45.73 -6.09
CA ASP A 19 -21.26 -46.32 -4.83
C ASP A 19 -22.14 -47.54 -4.53
N ILE A 20 -21.55 -48.75 -4.60
CA ILE A 20 -22.24 -50.05 -4.47
C ILE A 20 -22.82 -50.27 -3.06
N THR A 21 -22.39 -49.50 -2.07
CA THR A 21 -22.88 -49.58 -0.68
C THR A 21 -23.96 -48.55 -0.34
N SER A 22 -24.42 -47.75 -1.31
CA SER A 22 -25.50 -46.79 -1.07
C SER A 22 -26.87 -47.49 -0.91
N PRO A 23 -27.71 -47.12 0.10
CA PRO A 23 -29.01 -47.75 0.30
C PRO A 23 -29.90 -47.65 -0.95
N ARG A 24 -30.42 -48.80 -1.39
CA ARG A 24 -31.28 -48.94 -2.57
C ARG A 24 -32.61 -48.22 -2.30
N ARG A 25 -32.96 -47.20 -3.10
CA ARG A 25 -34.27 -46.55 -3.04
C ARG A 25 -35.34 -47.54 -3.50
N ASP A 26 -36.11 -48.10 -2.57
CA ASP A 26 -37.32 -48.86 -2.89
C ASP A 26 -38.45 -47.93 -3.32
N ALA A 27 -39.04 -48.22 -4.49
CA ALA A 27 -40.11 -47.42 -5.07
C ALA A 27 -41.47 -47.60 -4.38
N ASN A 28 -41.59 -48.53 -3.42
CA ASN A 28 -42.86 -48.90 -2.79
C ASN A 28 -43.05 -48.38 -1.35
N ALA A 29 -42.18 -47.50 -0.85
CA ALA A 29 -42.34 -46.83 0.45
C ALA A 29 -42.76 -45.35 0.31
N ARG A 30 -43.66 -45.04 -0.63
CA ARG A 30 -44.16 -43.67 -0.86
C ARG A 30 -45.39 -43.39 0.02
N ILE A 31 -45.16 -42.92 1.25
CA ILE A 31 -46.21 -42.22 2.01
C ILE A 31 -46.40 -40.85 1.33
N THR A 32 -47.51 -40.70 0.60
CA THR A 32 -47.87 -39.43 -0.04
C THR A 32 -48.29 -38.42 1.03
N LYS A 33 -47.43 -37.44 1.34
CA LYS A 33 -47.86 -36.20 1.99
C LYS A 33 -48.57 -35.32 0.95
N HIS A 34 -49.79 -34.89 1.25
CA HIS A 34 -50.58 -34.00 0.39
C HIS A 34 -49.82 -32.68 0.11
N GLN A 35 -49.73 -32.30 -1.16
CA GLN A 35 -49.20 -31.00 -1.58
C GLN A 35 -50.15 -29.88 -1.15
N ARG A 36 -49.66 -28.94 -0.36
CA ARG A 36 -50.32 -27.65 -0.12
C ARG A 36 -50.00 -26.72 -1.30
N PRO A 37 -50.97 -26.01 -1.89
CA PRO A 37 -50.71 -25.15 -3.04
C PRO A 37 -49.81 -23.97 -2.65
N THR A 38 -48.78 -23.70 -3.47
CA THR A 38 -47.88 -22.55 -3.32
C THR A 38 -48.57 -21.27 -3.81
N PRO A 39 -48.45 -20.13 -3.09
CA PRO A 39 -49.02 -18.88 -3.56
C PRO A 39 -48.21 -18.34 -4.76
N ASN A 40 -48.94 -17.78 -5.72
CA ASN A 40 -48.41 -17.22 -6.96
C ASN A 40 -47.71 -15.87 -6.65
N ILE A 41 -46.38 -15.85 -6.61
CA ILE A 41 -45.59 -14.62 -6.36
C ILE A 41 -45.33 -13.95 -7.73
N PRO A 42 -45.65 -12.64 -7.89
CA PRO A 42 -45.45 -11.93 -9.15
C PRO A 42 -43.97 -11.78 -9.53
N PRO A 43 -43.64 -11.69 -10.83
CA PRO A 43 -42.25 -11.76 -11.34
C PRO A 43 -41.38 -10.53 -11.03
N SER A 44 -41.88 -9.55 -10.26
CA SER A 44 -41.14 -8.31 -9.98
C SER A 44 -40.11 -8.41 -8.84
N VAL A 45 -39.96 -9.57 -8.19
CA VAL A 45 -38.97 -9.82 -7.13
C VAL A 45 -37.77 -10.66 -7.63
N ALA A 46 -37.75 -11.05 -8.91
CA ALA A 46 -36.72 -11.92 -9.49
C ALA A 46 -35.50 -11.15 -10.05
N ARG A 47 -34.90 -10.24 -9.26
CA ARG A 47 -33.64 -9.57 -9.66
C ARG A 47 -32.55 -9.49 -8.58
N ASN A 48 -32.60 -10.34 -7.56
CA ASN A 48 -31.38 -10.70 -6.84
C ASN A 48 -30.80 -11.94 -7.51
N ALA A 49 -30.13 -11.73 -8.65
CA ALA A 49 -29.26 -12.76 -9.20
C ALA A 49 -28.12 -12.95 -8.19
N TYR A 50 -28.28 -13.94 -7.30
CA TYR A 50 -27.20 -14.44 -6.48
C TYR A 50 -26.07 -14.81 -7.45
N LEU A 51 -25.02 -13.99 -7.43
CA LEU A 51 -23.83 -14.20 -8.24
C LEU A 51 -23.37 -15.64 -7.98
N SER A 52 -23.24 -16.45 -9.03
CA SER A 52 -22.89 -17.86 -8.88
C SER A 52 -21.60 -17.97 -8.05
N GLN A 53 -21.42 -19.06 -7.31
CA GLN A 53 -20.17 -19.31 -6.57
C GLN A 53 -18.94 -19.14 -7.48
N ASP A 54 -19.08 -19.53 -8.75
CA ASP A 54 -18.07 -19.36 -9.79
C ASP A 54 -17.79 -17.87 -10.07
N GLU A 55 -18.82 -17.05 -10.21
CA GLU A 55 -18.69 -15.62 -10.47
C GLU A 55 -18.10 -14.87 -9.27
N GLN A 56 -18.45 -15.25 -8.04
CA GLN A 56 -17.84 -14.71 -6.82
C GLN A 56 -16.35 -15.04 -6.75
N SER A 57 -15.99 -16.28 -7.11
CA SER A 57 -14.59 -16.69 -7.15
C SER A 57 -13.79 -15.89 -8.20
N LEU A 58 -14.37 -15.62 -9.37
CA LEU A 58 -13.73 -14.83 -10.42
C LEU A 58 -13.51 -13.38 -9.99
N ARG A 59 -14.49 -12.77 -9.31
CA ARG A 59 -14.33 -11.42 -8.74
C ARG A 59 -13.21 -11.37 -7.71
N PHE A 60 -13.17 -12.35 -6.79
CA PHE A 60 -12.11 -12.44 -5.80
C PHE A 60 -10.72 -12.52 -6.44
N VAL A 61 -10.56 -13.33 -7.49
CA VAL A 61 -9.27 -13.44 -8.21
C VAL A 61 -8.92 -12.13 -8.92
N ALA A 62 -9.89 -11.45 -9.52
CA ALA A 62 -9.65 -10.16 -10.15
C ALA A 62 -9.22 -9.08 -9.14
N ASP A 63 -9.83 -9.07 -7.95
CA ASP A 63 -9.47 -8.17 -6.86
C ASP A 63 -8.08 -8.50 -6.29
N GLU A 64 -7.73 -9.79 -6.18
CA GLU A 64 -6.38 -10.25 -5.81
C GLU A 64 -5.33 -9.78 -6.83
N ASP A 65 -5.58 -9.98 -8.14
CA ASP A 65 -4.67 -9.55 -9.21
C ASP A 65 -4.44 -8.03 -9.16
N LYS A 66 -5.48 -7.23 -8.93
CA LYS A 66 -5.38 -5.77 -8.74
C LYS A 66 -4.56 -5.42 -7.50
N PHE A 67 -4.76 -6.14 -6.39
CA PHE A 67 -3.99 -5.93 -5.18
C PHE A 67 -2.50 -6.26 -5.40
N VAL A 68 -2.18 -7.36 -6.08
CA VAL A 68 -0.80 -7.74 -6.41
C VAL A 68 -0.13 -6.67 -7.27
N LEU A 69 -0.83 -6.13 -8.28
CA LEU A 69 -0.31 -5.03 -9.09
C LEU A 69 -0.02 -3.77 -8.27
N LYS A 70 -0.94 -3.39 -7.37
CA LYS A 70 -0.73 -2.24 -6.48
C LYS A 70 0.48 -2.46 -5.57
N GLN A 71 0.60 -3.65 -4.99
CA GLN A 71 1.73 -4.00 -4.13
C GLN A 71 3.06 -4.02 -4.90
N SER A 72 3.08 -4.53 -6.14
CA SER A 72 4.29 -4.56 -6.95
C SER A 72 4.76 -3.15 -7.33
N LYS A 73 3.84 -2.26 -7.76
CA LYS A 73 4.10 -0.83 -8.02
C LYS A 73 4.62 -0.12 -6.76
N LYS A 74 3.95 -0.27 -5.61
CA LYS A 74 4.38 0.34 -4.33
C LYS A 74 5.76 -0.13 -3.89
N LYS A 75 6.06 -1.42 -4.07
CA LYS A 75 7.37 -1.99 -3.75
C LYS A 75 8.48 -1.45 -4.66
N ALA A 76 8.19 -1.29 -5.95
CA ALA A 76 9.11 -0.65 -6.88
C ALA A 76 9.41 0.78 -6.44
N ASP A 77 8.38 1.57 -6.10
CA ASP A 77 8.52 2.95 -5.64
C ASP A 77 9.41 3.06 -4.40
N ILE A 78 9.21 2.19 -3.40
CA ILE A 78 10.04 2.16 -2.19
C ILE A 78 11.51 1.88 -2.53
N ARG A 79 11.79 0.88 -3.37
CA ARG A 79 13.18 0.51 -3.71
C ARG A 79 13.89 1.59 -4.51
N VAL A 80 13.17 2.31 -5.36
CA VAL A 80 13.68 3.46 -6.10
C VAL A 80 14.09 4.57 -5.14
N ARG A 81 13.23 4.90 -4.17
CA ARG A 81 13.57 5.88 -3.12
C ARG A 81 14.76 5.48 -2.26
N GLU A 82 14.90 4.19 -1.97
CA GLU A 82 15.99 3.65 -1.15
C GLU A 82 17.32 3.48 -1.90
N GLY A 83 17.38 3.79 -3.21
CA GLY A 83 18.58 3.63 -4.03
C GLY A 83 18.96 2.17 -4.31
N ARG A 84 18.02 1.22 -4.13
CA ARG A 84 18.20 -0.22 -4.36
C ARG A 84 17.25 -0.74 -5.44
N ALA A 85 17.00 0.09 -6.45
CA ALA A 85 16.09 -0.22 -7.53
C ALA A 85 16.63 -1.37 -8.39
N LYS A 86 15.75 -2.32 -8.73
CA LYS A 86 15.99 -3.24 -9.85
C LYS A 86 15.64 -2.55 -11.19
N PRO A 87 16.08 -3.09 -12.33
CA PRO A 87 15.67 -2.61 -13.65
C PRO A 87 14.14 -2.53 -13.83
N ILE A 88 13.40 -3.52 -13.35
CA ILE A 88 11.93 -3.50 -13.39
C ILE A 88 11.35 -2.35 -12.57
N ASP A 89 11.97 -2.04 -11.43
CA ASP A 89 11.46 -1.03 -10.51
C ASP A 89 11.60 0.36 -11.16
N LEU A 90 12.70 0.62 -11.87
CA LEU A 90 12.90 1.84 -12.66
C LEU A 90 11.86 1.97 -13.78
N LEU A 91 11.59 0.87 -14.50
CA LEU A 91 10.61 0.85 -15.58
C LEU A 91 9.17 1.03 -15.08
N ALA A 92 8.84 0.46 -13.93
CA ALA A 92 7.53 0.63 -13.29
C ALA A 92 7.36 2.04 -12.73
N PHE A 93 8.42 2.60 -12.13
CA PHE A 93 8.39 3.95 -11.56
C PHE A 93 8.14 5.03 -12.61
N ASN A 94 8.64 4.85 -13.84
CA ASN A 94 8.35 5.77 -14.96
C ASN A 94 6.84 5.91 -15.25
N LEU A 95 6.04 4.84 -15.07
CA LEU A 95 4.60 4.88 -15.33
C LEU A 95 3.82 5.76 -14.36
N ARG A 96 4.42 6.12 -13.21
CA ARG A 96 3.79 6.98 -12.20
C ARG A 96 3.19 8.27 -12.76
N TYR A 97 3.87 8.88 -13.71
CA TYR A 97 3.48 10.19 -14.24
C TYR A 97 2.41 10.11 -15.35
N VAL A 98 1.99 8.91 -15.73
CA VAL A 98 0.95 8.67 -16.75
C VAL A 98 -0.23 7.85 -16.20
N ASP A 99 -0.02 7.06 -15.14
CA ASP A 99 -1.04 6.21 -14.57
C ASP A 99 -2.13 7.02 -13.85
N THR A 100 -3.34 7.04 -14.43
CA THR A 100 -4.49 7.80 -13.90
C THR A 100 -5.13 7.15 -12.68
N ASP A 101 -4.93 5.85 -12.49
CA ASP A 101 -5.55 5.07 -11.41
C ASP A 101 -4.64 5.01 -10.17
N ARG A 102 -3.62 5.89 -10.14
CA ARG A 102 -2.64 5.97 -9.06
C ARG A 102 -3.25 6.62 -7.82
N ASP A 103 -2.85 6.08 -6.67
CA ASP A 103 -3.17 6.66 -5.37
C ASP A 103 -2.22 7.83 -5.08
N VAL A 104 -2.74 9.06 -5.15
CA VAL A 104 -1.98 10.30 -4.96
C VAL A 104 -1.39 10.39 -3.55
N PHE A 105 -1.98 9.71 -2.56
CA PHE A 105 -1.50 9.71 -1.18
C PHE A 105 -0.20 8.90 -0.97
N ASP A 106 0.18 8.06 -1.94
CA ASP A 106 1.45 7.32 -1.92
C ASP A 106 2.61 8.11 -2.56
N ASP A 107 2.36 9.33 -3.07
CA ASP A 107 3.36 10.21 -3.65
C ASP A 107 4.08 11.06 -2.58
N ASN A 108 5.42 11.08 -2.63
CA ASN A 108 6.21 12.04 -1.85
C ASN A 108 6.71 13.16 -2.76
N ASP A 109 6.74 14.40 -2.24
CA ASP A 109 7.25 15.58 -2.95
C ASP A 109 8.70 15.39 -3.44
N SER A 110 9.51 14.63 -2.69
CA SER A 110 10.90 14.31 -3.06
C SER A 110 11.04 13.36 -4.25
N ASP A 111 9.99 12.62 -4.60
CA ASP A 111 10.05 11.59 -5.65
C ASP A 111 10.28 12.22 -7.04
N VAL A 112 9.92 13.50 -7.22
CA VAL A 112 10.10 14.22 -8.48
C VAL A 112 11.58 14.51 -8.77
N ASN A 113 12.42 14.58 -7.74
CA ASN A 113 13.86 14.84 -7.83
C ASN A 113 14.69 13.59 -8.17
N ILE A 114 14.10 12.39 -8.13
CA ILE A 114 14.82 11.14 -8.42
C ILE A 114 15.09 11.03 -9.91
N ASN A 115 16.34 11.10 -10.37
CA ASN A 115 16.67 10.90 -11.78
C ASN A 115 16.39 9.44 -12.20
N VAL A 116 15.54 9.25 -13.21
CA VAL A 116 15.15 7.92 -13.71
C VAL A 116 15.59 7.84 -15.17
N PRO A 117 16.49 6.90 -15.52
CA PRO A 117 16.97 6.74 -16.88
C PRO A 117 15.84 6.42 -17.87
N ALA A 118 16.10 6.73 -19.15
CA ALA A 118 15.20 6.37 -20.23
C ALA A 118 15.00 4.84 -20.29
N PRO A 119 13.77 4.35 -20.52
CA PRO A 119 13.47 2.92 -20.60
C PRO A 119 14.35 2.14 -21.58
N THR A 120 14.74 2.75 -22.71
CA THR A 120 15.65 2.14 -23.68
C THR A 120 17.07 1.99 -23.13
N ALA A 121 17.58 2.99 -22.42
CA ALA A 121 18.90 2.96 -21.79
C ALA A 121 18.96 1.91 -20.68
N VAL A 122 17.88 1.74 -19.90
CA VAL A 122 17.79 0.67 -18.89
C VAL A 122 17.91 -0.70 -19.54
N ILE A 123 17.27 -0.93 -20.70
CA ILE A 123 17.31 -2.22 -21.40
C ILE A 123 18.70 -2.49 -21.97
N GLU A 124 19.31 -1.50 -22.63
CA GLU A 124 20.62 -1.62 -23.28
C GLU A 124 21.76 -1.87 -22.29
N ALA A 125 21.59 -1.50 -21.01
CA ALA A 125 22.58 -1.73 -19.97
C ALA A 125 22.55 -3.15 -19.35
N LEU A 126 21.59 -4.00 -19.70
CA LEU A 126 21.38 -5.30 -19.02
C LEU A 126 22.30 -6.41 -19.54
N SER A 127 22.69 -7.31 -18.64
CA SER A 127 23.28 -8.60 -19.01
C SER A 127 22.23 -9.61 -19.50
N GLU A 128 22.68 -10.74 -20.07
CA GLU A 128 21.77 -11.79 -20.57
C GLU A 128 20.88 -12.38 -19.45
N ALA A 129 21.47 -12.59 -18.27
CA ALA A 129 20.76 -13.11 -17.11
C ALA A 129 19.71 -12.10 -16.60
N GLU A 130 20.09 -10.84 -16.45
CA GLU A 130 19.19 -9.78 -16.01
C GLU A 130 18.07 -9.52 -17.02
N ALA A 131 18.36 -9.61 -18.32
CA ALA A 131 17.35 -9.49 -19.37
C ALA A 131 16.34 -10.66 -19.33
N ALA A 132 16.76 -11.86 -18.93
CA ALA A 132 15.87 -13.00 -18.75
C ALA A 132 14.97 -12.84 -17.51
N GLU A 133 15.52 -12.36 -16.39
CA GLU A 133 14.74 -12.02 -15.20
C GLU A 133 13.73 -10.91 -15.49
N LEU A 134 14.17 -9.84 -16.15
CA LEU A 134 13.32 -8.71 -16.51
C LEU A 134 12.16 -9.12 -17.42
N ASP A 135 12.39 -10.02 -18.39
CA ASP A 135 11.32 -10.54 -19.27
C ASP A 135 10.22 -11.26 -18.47
N ALA A 136 10.59 -12.03 -17.45
CA ALA A 136 9.63 -12.71 -16.56
C ALA A 136 8.88 -11.71 -15.66
N GLU A 137 9.58 -10.71 -15.12
CA GLU A 137 8.97 -9.67 -14.29
C GLU A 137 8.01 -8.79 -15.13
N ILE A 138 8.39 -8.37 -16.35
CA ILE A 138 7.53 -7.65 -17.30
C ILE A 138 6.30 -8.49 -17.66
N ALA A 139 6.44 -9.79 -17.85
CA ALA A 139 5.30 -10.66 -18.15
C ALA A 139 4.26 -10.62 -17.02
N SER A 140 4.69 -10.62 -15.76
CA SER A 140 3.79 -10.47 -14.61
C SER A 140 3.03 -9.15 -14.67
N TYR A 141 3.72 -8.01 -14.82
CA TYR A 141 3.08 -6.70 -14.94
C TYR A 141 2.10 -6.64 -16.11
N HIS A 142 2.49 -7.12 -17.30
CA HIS A 142 1.63 -7.14 -18.48
C HIS A 142 0.35 -7.97 -18.27
N THR A 143 0.42 -9.07 -17.50
CA THR A 143 -0.77 -9.90 -17.22
C THR A 143 -1.72 -9.30 -16.17
N LEU A 144 -1.21 -8.47 -15.27
CA LEU A 144 -1.96 -7.85 -14.19
C LEU A 144 -2.49 -6.46 -14.57
N GLU A 145 -1.86 -5.78 -15.53
CA GLU A 145 -2.20 -4.42 -15.93
C GLU A 145 -3.55 -4.34 -16.65
N THR A 146 -4.44 -3.50 -16.12
CA THR A 146 -5.80 -3.28 -16.65
C THR A 146 -5.87 -2.10 -17.61
N ASN A 147 -5.00 -1.08 -17.44
CA ASN A 147 -5.03 0.13 -18.26
C ASN A 147 -4.40 -0.14 -19.64
N ALA A 148 -5.11 0.24 -20.70
CA ALA A 148 -4.68 0.02 -22.09
C ALA A 148 -3.33 0.69 -22.39
N ARG A 149 -3.10 1.93 -21.93
CA ARG A 149 -1.87 2.69 -22.18
C ARG A 149 -0.66 2.04 -21.50
N ASN A 150 -0.81 1.66 -20.23
CA ASN A 150 0.24 0.98 -19.47
C ASN A 150 0.54 -0.39 -20.10
N ARG A 151 -0.48 -1.08 -20.62
CA ARG A 151 -0.31 -2.35 -21.30
C ARG A 151 0.47 -2.20 -22.61
N GLU A 152 0.21 -1.16 -23.40
CA GLU A 152 1.00 -0.80 -24.59
C GLU A 152 2.47 -0.51 -24.25
N TYR A 153 2.73 0.13 -23.12
CA TYR A 153 4.09 0.32 -22.61
C TYR A 153 4.76 -1.02 -22.29
N TRP A 154 4.10 -1.91 -21.55
CA TRP A 154 4.64 -3.22 -21.21
C TRP A 154 4.83 -4.14 -22.43
N THR A 155 3.94 -4.06 -23.45
CA THR A 155 4.13 -4.82 -24.69
C THR A 155 5.34 -4.32 -25.48
N ALA A 156 5.52 -3.01 -25.59
CA ALA A 156 6.71 -2.43 -26.22
C ALA A 156 7.99 -2.86 -25.50
N LEU A 157 8.03 -2.79 -24.16
CA LEU A 157 9.17 -3.26 -23.38
C LEU A 157 9.47 -4.75 -23.60
N ARG A 158 8.44 -5.60 -23.63
CA ARG A 158 8.60 -7.04 -23.87
C ARG A 158 9.24 -7.32 -25.23
N THR A 159 8.82 -6.62 -26.28
CA THR A 159 9.43 -6.78 -27.61
C THR A 159 10.89 -6.31 -27.65
N LEU A 160 11.23 -5.25 -26.90
CA LEU A 160 12.60 -4.73 -26.84
C LEU A 160 13.52 -5.64 -26.03
N VAL A 161 13.06 -6.16 -24.89
CA VAL A 161 13.81 -7.14 -24.10
C VAL A 161 14.01 -8.43 -24.88
N ALA A 162 13.00 -8.89 -25.62
CA ALA A 162 13.15 -10.05 -26.52
C ALA A 162 14.21 -9.81 -27.60
N HIS A 163 14.21 -8.63 -28.23
CA HIS A 163 15.25 -8.25 -29.19
C HIS A 163 16.64 -8.18 -28.54
N HIS A 164 16.75 -7.56 -27.36
CA HIS A 164 18.02 -7.44 -26.63
C HIS A 164 18.59 -8.83 -26.27
N LYS A 165 17.74 -9.76 -25.80
CA LYS A 165 18.12 -11.16 -25.56
C LYS A 165 18.62 -11.88 -26.80
N LEU A 166 18.13 -11.54 -28.00
CA LEU A 166 18.63 -12.11 -29.25
C LEU A 166 20.00 -11.55 -29.63
N GLN A 167 20.24 -10.26 -29.37
CA GLN A 167 21.53 -9.61 -29.64
C GLN A 167 22.65 -10.09 -28.70
N LEU A 168 22.32 -10.41 -27.44
CA LEU A 168 23.28 -10.90 -26.46
C LEU A 168 23.71 -12.37 -26.67
N LYS A 169 22.92 -13.16 -27.41
CA LYS A 169 23.27 -14.57 -27.67
C LYS A 169 24.50 -14.66 -28.58
N PRO A 170 25.46 -15.57 -28.29
CA PRO A 170 26.69 -15.69 -29.07
C PRO A 170 26.38 -15.94 -30.55
N MET A 171 26.90 -15.04 -31.38
CA MET A 171 26.61 -14.93 -32.80
C MET A 171 27.05 -16.20 -33.55
N ARG A 172 26.11 -16.90 -34.20
CA ARG A 172 26.45 -17.96 -35.16
C ARG A 172 27.15 -17.34 -36.39
N PRO A 173 28.09 -18.04 -37.05
CA PRO A 173 28.83 -17.51 -38.20
C PRO A 173 27.94 -16.89 -39.31
N GLU A 174 26.75 -17.44 -39.55
CA GLU A 174 25.77 -16.97 -40.53
C GLU A 174 25.20 -15.58 -40.21
N ALA A 175 25.08 -15.21 -38.92
CA ALA A 175 24.54 -13.92 -38.52
C ALA A 175 25.49 -12.75 -38.83
N ARG A 176 26.81 -13.01 -38.96
CA ARG A 176 27.80 -11.96 -39.24
C ARG A 176 27.63 -11.36 -40.65
N ALA A 177 27.16 -12.14 -41.61
CA ALA A 177 26.85 -11.68 -42.96
C ALA A 177 25.60 -10.78 -43.03
N VAL A 178 24.66 -10.92 -42.09
CA VAL A 178 23.39 -10.16 -42.02
C VAL A 178 23.58 -8.75 -41.41
N SER A 179 24.74 -8.49 -40.79
CA SER A 179 25.05 -7.20 -40.16
C SER A 179 25.12 -6.03 -41.16
N SER A 180 25.55 -6.27 -42.40
CA SER A 180 25.58 -5.23 -43.46
C SER A 180 24.18 -4.76 -43.83
N VAL A 181 23.26 -5.70 -44.05
CA VAL A 181 21.85 -5.44 -44.37
C VAL A 181 21.15 -4.76 -43.19
N THR A 182 21.49 -5.15 -41.95
CA THR A 182 20.92 -4.53 -40.74
C THR A 182 21.23 -3.04 -40.66
N SER A 183 22.44 -2.62 -41.02
CA SER A 183 22.82 -1.20 -41.01
C SER A 183 22.06 -0.35 -42.03
N ASP A 184 21.70 -0.92 -43.18
CA ASP A 184 20.89 -0.22 -44.18
C ASP A 184 19.41 -0.20 -43.78
N VAL A 185 18.93 -1.26 -43.13
CA VAL A 185 17.60 -1.30 -42.50
C VAL A 185 17.49 -0.21 -41.43
N ASP A 186 18.51 -0.01 -40.60
CA ASP A 186 18.53 1.02 -39.55
C ASP A 186 18.45 2.44 -40.13
N LYS A 187 19.17 2.73 -41.23
CA LYS A 187 19.07 4.02 -41.93
C LYS A 187 17.67 4.27 -42.50
N ILE A 188 17.00 3.21 -42.95
CA ILE A 188 15.68 3.28 -43.57
C ILE A 188 14.57 3.37 -42.52
N LEU A 189 14.68 2.68 -41.38
CA LEU A 189 13.64 2.59 -40.36
C LEU A 189 13.81 3.62 -39.24
N GLY A 190 15.03 4.00 -38.90
CA GLY A 190 15.35 4.93 -37.82
C GLY A 190 14.64 6.29 -37.87
N PRO A 191 14.62 7.02 -39.00
CA PRO A 191 14.01 8.36 -39.06
C PRO A 191 12.47 8.33 -39.24
N LYS A 192 11.84 7.15 -39.31
CA LYS A 192 10.42 7.04 -39.65
C LYS A 192 9.52 7.15 -38.42
N ASN A 193 8.37 7.80 -38.59
CA ASN A 193 7.37 7.93 -37.54
C ASN A 193 6.51 6.65 -37.40
N ILE A 194 5.79 6.48 -36.29
CA ILE A 194 4.93 5.31 -35.98
C ILE A 194 3.96 5.03 -37.13
N GLU A 195 3.26 6.06 -37.63
CA GLU A 195 2.30 5.91 -38.73
C GLU A 195 2.96 5.45 -40.04
N GLN A 196 4.19 5.88 -40.29
CA GLN A 196 4.96 5.45 -41.47
C GLN A 196 5.42 4.01 -41.31
N LEU A 197 5.83 3.61 -40.11
CA LEU A 197 6.19 2.23 -39.79
C LEU A 197 4.97 1.29 -39.94
N GLU A 198 3.77 1.71 -39.55
CA GLU A 198 2.54 0.93 -39.73
C GLU A 198 2.15 0.76 -41.20
N LYS A 199 2.32 1.80 -42.02
CA LYS A 199 2.10 1.70 -43.47
C LYS A 199 3.09 0.71 -44.11
N LEU A 200 4.36 0.75 -43.69
CA LEU A 200 5.38 -0.19 -44.15
C LEU A 200 5.08 -1.62 -43.69
N GLU A 201 4.62 -1.80 -42.45
CA GLU A 201 4.15 -3.09 -41.93
C GLU A 201 3.06 -3.67 -42.82
N GLY A 202 2.04 -2.88 -43.15
CA GLY A 202 0.96 -3.30 -44.05
C GLY A 202 1.44 -3.65 -45.46
N GLN A 203 2.38 -2.89 -46.02
CA GLN A 203 2.98 -3.17 -47.32
C GLN A 203 3.80 -4.47 -47.30
N ILE A 204 4.62 -4.68 -46.28
CA ILE A 204 5.44 -5.89 -46.12
C ILE A 204 4.55 -7.12 -45.89
N GLN A 205 3.50 -7.01 -45.06
CA GLN A 205 2.54 -8.10 -44.84
C GLN A 205 1.69 -8.40 -46.08
N ALA A 206 1.38 -7.41 -46.91
CA ALA A 206 0.73 -7.64 -48.20
C ALA A 206 1.67 -8.36 -49.17
N LYS A 207 2.95 -7.97 -49.18
CA LYS A 207 4.01 -8.59 -49.98
C LYS A 207 4.36 -10.02 -49.54
N LEU A 208 4.26 -10.33 -48.25
CA LEU A 208 4.44 -11.69 -47.74
C LEU A 208 3.23 -12.60 -48.04
N ARG A 209 2.03 -12.00 -48.22
CA ARG A 209 0.82 -12.74 -48.60
C ARG A 209 0.70 -12.95 -50.11
N SER A 210 1.35 -12.12 -50.92
CA SER A 210 1.45 -12.40 -52.36
C SER A 210 2.38 -13.58 -52.58
N ASP A 211 1.91 -14.56 -53.33
CA ASP A 211 2.66 -15.76 -53.75
C ASP A 211 3.69 -15.42 -54.84
N GLU A 212 4.44 -14.32 -54.66
CA GLU A 212 5.57 -13.93 -55.50
C GLU A 212 6.82 -14.69 -55.01
N VAL A 213 7.65 -15.19 -55.94
CA VAL A 213 8.95 -15.81 -55.63
C VAL A 213 9.88 -14.72 -55.11
N MET A 214 9.88 -14.52 -53.79
CA MET A 214 10.71 -13.56 -53.08
C MET A 214 11.46 -14.23 -51.95
N ASP A 215 12.49 -13.55 -51.45
CA ASP A 215 13.23 -13.97 -50.27
C ASP A 215 12.36 -13.78 -49.02
N THR A 216 11.64 -14.84 -48.65
CA THR A 216 10.76 -14.86 -47.47
C THR A 216 11.53 -14.54 -46.19
N ASP A 217 12.78 -15.00 -46.08
CA ASP A 217 13.59 -14.86 -44.89
C ASP A 217 14.02 -13.40 -44.70
N TYR A 218 14.37 -12.70 -45.78
CA TYR A 218 14.64 -11.27 -45.75
C TYR A 218 13.40 -10.46 -45.29
N TRP A 219 12.22 -10.71 -45.88
CA TRP A 219 11.00 -9.98 -45.51
C TRP A 219 10.53 -10.30 -44.09
N GLU A 220 10.71 -11.53 -43.62
CA GLU A 220 10.45 -11.89 -42.22
C GLU A 220 11.41 -11.21 -41.25
N GLN A 221 12.69 -11.12 -41.58
CA GLN A 221 13.68 -10.39 -40.77
C GLN A 221 13.37 -8.89 -40.75
N LEU A 222 13.01 -8.31 -41.90
CA LEU A 222 12.59 -6.92 -41.99
C LEU A 222 11.33 -6.67 -41.16
N LEU A 223 10.34 -7.57 -41.19
CA LEU A 223 9.14 -7.47 -40.37
C LEU A 223 9.47 -7.52 -38.87
N LYS A 224 10.36 -8.42 -38.43
CA LYS A 224 10.83 -8.49 -37.04
C LYS A 224 11.55 -7.21 -36.63
N SER A 225 12.44 -6.68 -37.47
CA SER A 225 13.14 -5.42 -37.20
C SER A 225 12.16 -4.23 -37.12
N LEU A 226 11.15 -4.20 -38.00
CA LEU A 226 10.12 -3.17 -37.99
C LEU A 226 9.30 -3.19 -36.71
N GLN A 227 8.95 -4.37 -36.20
CA GLN A 227 8.26 -4.51 -34.91
C GLN A 227 9.08 -3.93 -33.75
N VAL A 228 10.41 -4.12 -33.77
CA VAL A 228 11.33 -3.54 -32.79
C VAL A 228 11.35 -2.01 -32.90
N TYR A 229 11.45 -1.45 -34.12
CA TYR A 229 11.40 0.00 -34.33
C TYR A 229 10.05 0.61 -33.93
N LYS A 230 8.94 -0.06 -34.22
CA LYS A 230 7.59 0.35 -33.78
C LYS A 230 7.50 0.37 -32.26
N ALA A 231 8.05 -0.65 -31.59
CA ALA A 231 8.12 -0.68 -30.14
C ALA A 231 9.01 0.44 -29.56
N LYS A 232 10.19 0.70 -30.13
CA LYS A 232 11.05 1.84 -29.74
C LYS A 232 10.32 3.17 -29.89
N ALA A 233 9.63 3.38 -31.01
CA ALA A 233 8.91 4.61 -31.28
C ALA A 233 7.70 4.80 -30.33
N ASN A 234 6.93 3.74 -30.08
CA ASN A 234 5.83 3.75 -29.11
C ASN A 234 6.34 4.04 -27.70
N LEU A 235 7.42 3.38 -27.28
CA LEU A 235 8.04 3.59 -25.97
C LEU A 235 8.57 5.02 -25.82
N LYS A 236 9.19 5.58 -26.86
CA LYS A 236 9.65 6.97 -26.89
C LYS A 236 8.48 7.93 -26.73
N LYS A 237 7.39 7.74 -27.47
CA LYS A 237 6.17 8.57 -27.34
C LYS A 237 5.63 8.54 -25.90
N ILE A 238 5.53 7.37 -25.30
CA ILE A 238 5.05 7.23 -23.91
C ILE A 238 6.04 7.90 -22.93
N TYR A 239 7.34 7.67 -23.09
CA TYR A 239 8.37 8.28 -22.26
C TYR A 239 8.42 9.81 -22.37
N ASP A 240 8.24 10.37 -23.55
CA ASP A 240 8.16 11.82 -23.74
C ASP A 240 6.95 12.42 -23.01
N THR A 241 5.81 11.71 -22.97
CA THR A 241 4.65 12.14 -22.16
C THR A 241 4.93 12.07 -20.66
N ILE A 242 5.60 11.01 -20.19
CA ILE A 242 6.07 10.87 -18.81
C ILE A 242 6.99 12.03 -18.44
N ARG A 243 7.99 12.33 -19.28
CA ARG A 243 8.94 13.42 -19.08
C ARG A 243 8.24 14.77 -19.04
N ALA A 244 7.32 15.03 -19.95
CA ALA A 244 6.56 16.27 -19.98
C ALA A 244 5.71 16.46 -18.72
N ASN A 245 5.04 15.41 -18.24
CA ASN A 245 4.26 15.46 -17.00
C ASN A 245 5.14 15.67 -15.77
N ARG A 246 6.29 15.00 -15.70
CA ARG A 246 7.27 15.19 -14.64
C ARG A 246 7.84 16.61 -14.62
N LEU A 247 8.17 17.18 -15.78
CA LEU A 247 8.65 18.55 -15.90
C LEU A 247 7.59 19.57 -15.46
N LYS A 248 6.31 19.33 -15.75
CA LYS A 248 5.20 20.16 -15.26
C LYS A 248 5.13 20.15 -13.73
N LEU A 249 5.19 18.96 -13.11
CA LEU A 249 5.19 18.85 -11.64
C LEU A 249 6.41 19.50 -11.00
N LEU A 250 7.60 19.36 -11.61
CA LEU A 250 8.80 20.06 -11.15
C LEU A 250 8.63 21.59 -11.20
N ALA A 251 8.04 22.10 -12.29
CA ALA A 251 7.81 23.53 -12.44
C ALA A 251 6.80 24.10 -11.41
N GLU A 252 5.86 23.28 -10.96
CA GLU A 252 4.88 23.66 -9.92
C GLU A 252 5.50 23.67 -8.51
N ILE A 253 6.45 22.77 -8.23
CA ILE A 253 7.06 22.61 -6.91
C ILE A 253 8.27 23.56 -6.74
N ASP A 254 9.18 23.62 -7.72
CA ASP A 254 10.42 24.40 -7.65
C ASP A 254 10.69 25.15 -8.97
N PRO A 255 10.22 26.40 -9.14
CA PRO A 255 10.41 27.15 -10.38
C PRO A 255 11.88 27.50 -10.69
N GLU A 256 12.79 27.48 -9.70
CA GLU A 256 14.23 27.75 -9.89
C GLU A 256 15.03 26.52 -10.39
N ASN A 257 14.58 25.29 -10.13
CA ASN A 257 15.27 24.05 -10.56
C ASN A 257 14.86 23.58 -11.97
N ALA A 258 13.73 24.05 -12.50
CA ALA A 258 13.19 23.59 -13.78
C ALA A 258 14.09 23.92 -15.00
N ALA A 259 14.96 24.92 -14.89
CA ALA A 259 15.88 25.31 -15.96
C ALA A 259 17.09 24.36 -16.11
N GLY A 260 17.44 23.58 -15.08
CA GLY A 260 18.65 22.73 -15.08
C GLY A 260 18.50 21.37 -15.76
N LEU A 261 17.28 20.91 -16.03
CA LEU A 261 17.00 19.56 -16.56
C LEU A 261 16.68 19.52 -18.06
N ALA A 262 16.83 20.66 -18.75
CA ALA A 262 16.64 20.76 -20.19
C ALA A 262 17.82 20.19 -20.99
N ASP A 263 19.03 20.17 -20.42
CA ASP A 263 20.28 19.91 -21.18
C ASP A 263 21.03 18.61 -20.84
N ASP A 264 20.53 17.74 -19.95
CA ASP A 264 21.24 16.51 -19.60
C ASP A 264 20.94 15.36 -20.59
N ASP A 265 21.36 15.57 -21.84
CA ASP A 265 21.52 14.56 -22.87
C ASP A 265 22.97 14.64 -23.37
N THR A 266 23.89 13.92 -22.71
CA THR A 266 24.96 13.09 -23.31
C THR A 266 26.05 12.73 -22.28
N THR A 267 26.40 11.44 -22.24
CA THR A 267 27.64 10.80 -21.71
C THR A 267 27.78 10.40 -20.23
N ALA A 268 28.30 9.17 -20.10
CA ALA A 268 28.61 8.42 -18.89
C ALA A 268 29.93 8.85 -18.20
N GLN A 269 30.11 8.30 -16.98
CA GLN A 269 31.33 8.17 -16.16
C GLN A 269 31.70 9.36 -15.25
N THR A 270 31.52 9.20 -13.94
CA THR A 270 32.60 8.99 -12.93
C THR A 270 32.11 9.30 -11.51
N THR A 271 32.39 8.41 -10.57
CA THR A 271 32.75 8.74 -9.17
C THR A 271 34.29 8.73 -9.07
N PRO A 272 34.99 9.12 -7.96
CA PRO A 272 34.59 9.70 -6.67
C PRO A 272 35.52 10.86 -6.13
N LYS A 273 35.18 11.42 -4.94
CA LYS A 273 35.98 12.09 -3.86
C LYS A 273 35.47 13.49 -3.49
N ASP A 274 34.91 13.68 -2.30
CA ASP A 274 35.58 13.91 -1.00
C ASP A 274 36.31 15.26 -0.94
N GLN A 275 35.70 16.24 -0.26
CA GLN A 275 36.41 17.22 0.56
C GLN A 275 35.44 17.94 1.51
N SER A 276 35.67 17.65 2.78
CA SER A 276 35.49 18.54 3.92
C SER A 276 36.16 19.91 3.69
N ALA A 277 35.51 20.99 4.12
CA ALA A 277 36.09 21.99 5.03
C ALA A 277 35.15 23.19 5.25
N VAL A 278 35.01 23.52 6.53
CA VAL A 278 34.38 24.70 7.13
C VAL A 278 35.20 25.96 6.78
N PRO A 279 34.64 27.17 6.96
CA PRO A 279 35.20 27.94 8.07
C PRO A 279 34.14 28.59 8.97
N ALA A 280 34.43 28.51 10.26
CA ALA A 280 33.73 29.15 11.34
C ALA A 280 33.99 30.66 11.37
N ALA A 281 32.94 31.45 11.61
CA ALA A 281 33.07 32.80 12.17
C ALA A 281 32.08 32.92 13.34
N ILE A 282 32.66 33.16 14.51
CA ILE A 282 32.04 33.23 15.83
C ILE A 282 31.45 34.63 16.02
N SER A 283 30.14 34.73 16.29
CA SER A 283 29.56 35.92 16.93
C SER A 283 28.41 35.52 17.85
N ARG A 284 28.68 35.68 19.15
CA ARG A 284 27.78 35.52 20.30
C ARG A 284 26.70 36.61 20.31
N PRO A 285 25.47 36.30 20.78
CA PRO A 285 24.69 37.31 21.51
C PRO A 285 24.23 36.83 22.89
N LYS A 286 24.15 37.78 23.82
CA LYS A 286 23.49 37.69 25.14
C LYS A 286 21.99 38.07 24.99
N PRO A 287 21.13 37.71 25.96
CA PRO A 287 19.69 37.59 25.77
C PRO A 287 18.95 38.92 25.99
N ILE A 288 17.89 39.16 25.21
CA ILE A 288 16.89 40.19 25.49
C ILE A 288 15.48 39.59 25.35
N ALA A 289 14.71 39.85 26.41
CA ALA A 289 13.29 39.76 26.67
C ALA A 289 12.28 39.33 25.58
N SER A 290 11.42 38.43 26.05
CA SER A 290 10.03 38.14 25.69
C SER A 290 9.24 39.21 24.92
N SER A 291 8.71 38.82 23.76
CA SER A 291 7.51 39.40 23.16
C SER A 291 6.50 38.31 22.81
N SER A 292 5.38 38.33 23.51
CA SER A 292 4.19 37.49 23.39
C SER A 292 3.49 37.66 22.03
N SER A 293 3.24 36.57 21.31
CA SER A 293 2.26 36.50 20.22
C SER A 293 1.15 35.52 20.58
N ASN A 294 -0.02 36.07 20.91
CA ASN A 294 -1.27 35.35 21.11
C ASN A 294 -1.72 34.67 19.81
N SER A 295 -1.85 33.35 19.82
CA SER A 295 -2.64 32.60 18.83
C SER A 295 -3.75 31.84 19.55
N ASN A 296 -5.00 32.26 19.35
CA ASN A 296 -6.17 31.56 19.87
C ASN A 296 -6.34 30.20 19.16
N PRO A 297 -6.62 29.11 19.89
CA PRO A 297 -6.87 27.79 19.29
C PRO A 297 -8.26 27.70 18.63
N PRO A 298 -8.46 26.76 17.68
CA PRO A 298 -9.70 26.62 16.91
C PRO A 298 -10.90 26.21 17.78
N PRO A 299 -12.15 26.43 17.31
CA PRO A 299 -13.35 26.24 18.10
C PRO A 299 -13.53 24.76 18.48
N GLY A 300 -13.69 24.46 19.77
CA GLY A 300 -13.91 23.11 20.29
C GLY A 300 -12.84 22.62 21.28
N THR A 301 -11.65 23.23 21.30
CA THR A 301 -10.55 22.83 22.21
C THR A 301 -10.32 23.80 23.39
N ALA A 302 -11.07 24.90 23.46
CA ALA A 302 -10.88 25.97 24.45
C ALA A 302 -11.03 25.53 25.91
N ARG A 303 -11.73 24.41 26.18
CA ARG A 303 -11.88 23.87 27.54
C ARG A 303 -10.66 23.08 28.05
N PHE A 304 -9.68 22.81 27.19
CA PHE A 304 -8.51 21.97 27.53
C PHE A 304 -7.23 22.76 27.87
N ALA A 305 -7.26 24.10 27.79
CA ALA A 305 -6.08 24.94 28.07
C ALA A 305 -5.91 25.30 29.56
N SER A 306 -6.92 25.11 30.41
CA SER A 306 -6.92 25.60 31.79
C SER A 306 -6.88 24.48 32.83
N SER A 307 -5.70 23.85 32.97
CA SER A 307 -5.35 23.10 34.18
C SER A 307 -3.94 23.50 34.59
N ALA A 308 -3.85 24.51 35.45
CA ALA A 308 -2.59 25.00 36.00
C ALA A 308 -1.93 23.92 36.88
N ASN A 309 -0.81 23.38 36.42
CA ASN A 309 0.13 22.61 37.25
C ASN A 309 1.53 22.76 36.65
N GLU A 310 2.34 23.67 37.17
CA GLU A 310 3.55 24.23 36.53
C GLU A 310 4.81 23.33 36.53
N ASP A 311 4.70 22.02 36.65
CA ASP A 311 5.85 21.10 36.64
C ASP A 311 5.79 20.18 35.41
N PHE A 312 5.88 20.75 34.21
CA PHE A 312 5.91 19.98 32.97
C PHE A 312 7.34 19.92 32.40
N SER A 313 7.88 18.71 32.25
CA SER A 313 9.04 18.55 31.37
C SER A 313 8.62 18.97 29.95
N GLN A 314 9.42 19.82 29.30
CA GLN A 314 9.16 20.26 27.92
C GLN A 314 8.97 19.06 26.97
N ALA A 315 9.66 17.95 27.24
CA ALA A 315 9.56 16.71 26.47
C ALA A 315 8.16 16.08 26.51
N THR A 316 7.46 16.13 27.65
CA THR A 316 6.10 15.56 27.77
C THR A 316 5.06 16.42 27.07
N LYS A 317 5.22 17.75 27.18
CA LYS A 317 4.35 18.70 26.48
C LYS A 317 4.45 18.51 24.97
N ALA A 318 5.67 18.35 24.44
CA ALA A 318 5.89 18.09 23.02
C ALA A 318 5.30 16.75 22.55
N LEU A 319 5.40 15.68 23.35
CA LEU A 319 4.79 14.39 22.98
C LEU A 319 3.26 14.44 23.01
N TYR A 320 2.69 15.12 23.99
CA TYR A 320 1.25 15.34 24.07
C TYR A 320 0.75 16.19 22.90
N GLU A 321 1.42 17.32 22.61
CA GLU A 321 1.10 18.19 21.48
C GLU A 321 1.25 17.47 20.14
N ARG A 322 2.27 16.61 19.97
CA ARG A 322 2.43 15.78 18.77
C ARG A 322 1.26 14.79 18.59
N GLU A 323 0.81 14.15 19.66
CA GLU A 323 -0.32 13.21 19.59
C GLU A 323 -1.64 13.92 19.32
N VAL A 324 -1.81 15.16 19.81
CA VAL A 324 -2.94 16.03 19.47
C VAL A 324 -2.85 16.51 18.01
N ALA A 325 -1.66 16.93 17.56
CA ALA A 325 -1.41 17.46 16.22
C ALA A 325 -1.52 16.40 15.12
N ARG A 326 -1.40 15.10 15.46
CA ARG A 326 -1.69 14.00 14.52
C ARG A 326 -3.13 14.06 13.98
N GLY A 327 -4.03 14.78 14.65
CA GLY A 327 -5.44 14.83 14.28
C GLY A 327 -6.17 13.55 14.71
N VAL A 328 -7.49 13.60 14.72
CA VAL A 328 -8.36 12.47 15.01
C VAL A 328 -8.90 11.98 13.67
N ASP A 329 -8.73 10.69 13.38
CA ASP A 329 -9.19 10.07 12.14
C ASP A 329 -10.72 9.91 12.14
N GLU A 330 -11.37 9.69 10.99
CA GLU A 330 -12.84 9.60 10.88
C GLU A 330 -13.46 8.43 11.67
N ASP A 331 -12.65 7.43 11.98
CA ASP A 331 -12.99 6.24 12.75
C ASP A 331 -12.42 6.27 14.18
N GLU A 332 -11.82 7.38 14.61
CA GLU A 332 -11.30 7.53 15.96
C GLU A 332 -12.09 8.60 16.73
N GLU A 333 -12.31 8.35 18.02
CA GLU A 333 -12.94 9.31 18.93
C GLU A 333 -12.06 9.52 20.17
N ILE A 334 -12.03 10.75 20.69
CA ILE A 334 -11.28 11.06 21.90
C ILE A 334 -12.00 10.42 23.09
N PHE A 335 -11.26 9.61 23.85
CA PHE A 335 -11.82 8.82 24.94
C PHE A 335 -11.39 9.36 26.31
N THR A 336 -12.32 9.93 27.08
CA THR A 336 -12.06 10.58 28.39
C THR A 336 -12.86 10.02 29.55
N ALA A 337 -13.37 8.79 29.45
CA ALA A 337 -14.13 8.14 30.52
C ALA A 337 -13.20 7.60 31.63
N GLU A 338 -12.53 8.50 32.35
CA GLU A 338 -11.80 8.19 33.58
C GLU A 338 -12.79 7.82 34.68
N GLU A 339 -12.56 6.69 35.33
CA GLU A 339 -13.41 6.21 36.41
C GLU A 339 -12.61 6.07 37.71
N SER A 340 -13.21 6.50 38.81
CA SER A 340 -12.59 6.38 40.13
C SER A 340 -12.55 4.91 40.57
N VAL A 341 -11.35 4.39 40.85
CA VAL A 341 -11.20 3.06 41.42
C VAL A 341 -11.63 3.09 42.88
N SER A 342 -12.84 2.60 43.17
CA SER A 342 -13.34 2.43 44.53
C SER A 342 -12.42 1.49 45.32
N GLY A 343 -11.76 2.00 46.37
CA GLY A 343 -10.87 1.22 47.25
C GLY A 343 -9.41 1.71 47.35
N MET A 344 -9.09 2.92 46.88
CA MET A 344 -7.75 3.49 47.03
C MET A 344 -7.39 3.72 48.52
N THR A 345 -6.68 2.75 49.12
CA THR A 345 -5.94 3.01 50.35
C THR A 345 -4.80 3.96 50.00
N LYS A 346 -4.57 5.01 50.81
CA LYS A 346 -3.47 5.96 50.57
C LYS A 346 -2.16 5.18 50.38
N PRO A 347 -1.46 5.34 49.24
CA PRO A 347 -0.24 4.59 49.03
C PRO A 347 0.80 4.97 50.08
N GLN A 348 1.54 3.99 50.61
CA GLN A 348 2.54 4.22 51.68
C GLN A 348 3.64 5.22 51.31
N TRP A 349 3.80 5.54 50.02
CA TRP A 349 4.75 6.53 49.52
C TRP A 349 4.19 7.95 49.47
N ALA A 350 2.88 8.16 49.67
CA ALA A 350 2.22 9.47 49.58
C ALA A 350 2.79 10.48 50.59
N ASP A 351 3.35 10.00 51.69
CA ASP A 351 4.00 10.85 52.71
C ASP A 351 5.40 11.32 52.26
N LYS A 352 6.03 10.62 51.30
CA LYS A 352 7.39 10.92 50.80
C LYS A 352 7.40 11.72 49.51
N TYR A 353 6.40 11.52 48.66
CA TYR A 353 6.30 12.15 47.36
C TYR A 353 4.88 12.70 47.16
N ARG A 354 4.78 13.91 46.61
CA ARG A 354 3.49 14.53 46.27
C ARG A 354 2.77 13.67 45.22
N PRO A 355 1.61 13.06 45.53
CA PRO A 355 0.86 12.27 44.56
C PRO A 355 0.41 13.12 43.36
N ARG A 356 0.54 12.57 42.16
CA ARG A 356 0.18 13.22 40.89
C ARG A 356 -0.60 12.26 40.00
N LYS A 357 -1.55 12.78 39.24
CA LYS A 357 -2.18 12.01 38.16
C LYS A 357 -1.36 12.10 36.87
N PRO A 358 -1.13 11.00 36.16
CA PRO A 358 -0.47 11.03 34.86
C PRO A 358 -1.36 11.71 33.82
N ARG A 359 -0.74 12.36 32.83
CA ARG A 359 -1.49 12.89 31.68
C ARG A 359 -1.72 11.76 30.69
N TYR A 360 -2.86 11.77 30.01
CA TYR A 360 -3.17 10.79 28.99
C TYR A 360 -3.84 11.45 27.77
N PHE A 361 -3.72 10.78 26.62
CA PHE A 361 -4.44 11.11 25.40
C PHE A 361 -4.93 9.81 24.76
N ASN A 362 -6.11 9.37 25.17
CA ASN A 362 -6.66 8.09 24.74
C ASN A 362 -7.58 8.28 23.53
N ARG A 363 -7.60 7.27 22.65
CA ARG A 363 -8.49 7.19 21.50
C ARG A 363 -9.28 5.89 21.53
N VAL A 364 -10.54 5.96 21.15
CA VAL A 364 -11.40 4.81 20.88
C VAL A 364 -11.51 4.67 19.37
N GLN A 365 -11.30 3.45 18.87
CA GLN A 365 -11.49 3.15 17.47
C GLN A 365 -12.89 2.59 17.27
N MET A 366 -13.70 3.31 16.53
CA MET A 366 -15.08 2.98 16.17
C MET A 366 -15.09 2.40 14.77
N GLY A 367 -15.86 1.34 14.53
CA GLY A 367 -15.95 0.78 13.19
C GLY A 367 -17.15 -0.14 12.99
N TYR A 368 -17.33 -0.56 11.75
CA TYR A 368 -18.44 -1.42 11.35
C TYR A 368 -18.13 -2.90 11.58
N GLU A 369 -19.02 -3.61 12.26
CA GLU A 369 -18.91 -5.05 12.43
C GLU A 369 -19.85 -5.76 11.44
N TRP A 370 -19.32 -6.34 10.37
CA TRP A 370 -20.09 -7.06 9.36
C TRP A 370 -20.39 -8.51 9.77
N ASN A 371 -21.15 -8.68 10.84
CA ASN A 371 -21.63 -10.00 11.25
C ASN A 371 -22.72 -10.53 10.29
N LYS A 372 -23.08 -11.82 10.40
CA LYS A 372 -24.06 -12.47 9.51
C LYS A 372 -25.43 -11.79 9.53
N TYR A 373 -25.81 -11.16 10.64
CA TYR A 373 -27.06 -10.41 10.77
C TYR A 373 -26.98 -9.04 10.09
N ASN A 374 -25.87 -8.33 10.24
CA ASN A 374 -25.65 -7.01 9.67
C ASN A 374 -25.52 -7.10 8.14
N GLN A 375 -24.91 -8.16 7.62
CA GLN A 375 -24.83 -8.44 6.18
C GLN A 375 -26.21 -8.60 5.51
N THR A 376 -27.28 -8.86 6.27
CA THR A 376 -28.64 -8.99 5.70
C THR A 376 -29.51 -7.75 5.91
N HIS A 377 -29.08 -6.78 6.72
CA HIS A 377 -29.87 -5.60 7.09
C HIS A 377 -29.21 -4.27 6.74
N TYR A 378 -27.91 -4.29 6.47
CA TYR A 378 -27.12 -3.10 6.15
C TYR A 378 -26.33 -3.36 4.87
N ASP A 379 -26.09 -2.29 4.12
CA ASP A 379 -25.35 -2.28 2.86
C ASP A 379 -24.28 -1.18 2.91
N HIS A 380 -23.45 -1.06 1.87
CA HIS A 380 -22.41 -0.03 1.82
C HIS A 380 -22.96 1.40 1.96
N ASP A 381 -24.16 1.64 1.41
CA ASP A 381 -24.79 2.97 1.43
C ASP A 381 -25.57 3.26 2.72
N ASN A 382 -25.87 2.21 3.50
CA ASN A 382 -26.51 2.30 4.81
C ASN A 382 -25.77 1.34 5.77
N PRO A 383 -24.56 1.70 6.21
CA PRO A 383 -23.74 0.81 7.02
C PRO A 383 -24.36 0.58 8.40
N PRO A 384 -24.01 -0.53 9.08
CA PRO A 384 -24.46 -0.79 10.44
C PRO A 384 -23.99 0.31 11.40
N PRO A 385 -24.60 0.42 12.59
CA PRO A 385 -24.09 1.31 13.63
C PRO A 385 -22.61 1.00 13.94
N LYS A 386 -21.79 2.05 14.12
CA LYS A 386 -20.39 1.88 14.53
C LYS A 386 -20.34 1.29 15.94
N VAL A 387 -19.51 0.28 16.14
CA VAL A 387 -19.22 -0.35 17.44
C VAL A 387 -17.75 -0.17 17.79
N VAL A 388 -17.41 -0.29 19.08
CA VAL A 388 -16.02 -0.15 19.52
C VAL A 388 -15.19 -1.35 19.03
N GLN A 389 -14.21 -1.10 18.19
CA GLN A 389 -13.28 -2.11 17.67
C GLN A 389 -11.98 -2.17 18.47
N GLY A 390 -11.58 -1.07 19.12
CA GLY A 390 -10.33 -1.02 19.85
C GLY A 390 -10.16 0.22 20.72
N TYR A 391 -9.16 0.15 21.60
CA TYR A 391 -8.77 1.25 22.47
C TYR A 391 -7.27 1.50 22.32
N LYS A 392 -6.89 2.78 22.27
CA LYS A 392 -5.50 3.23 22.27
C LYS A 392 -5.26 4.13 23.47
N PHE A 393 -4.48 3.64 24.42
CA PHE A 393 -4.11 4.38 25.63
C PHE A 393 -2.72 4.97 25.48
N ASN A 394 -2.61 6.29 25.41
CA ASN A 394 -1.31 6.98 25.47
C ASN A 394 -1.22 7.69 26.83
N ILE A 395 -0.48 7.11 27.77
CA ILE A 395 -0.34 7.63 29.13
C ILE A 395 1.10 8.06 29.37
N PHE A 396 1.29 9.28 29.87
CA PHE A 396 2.57 9.94 30.03
C PHE A 396 3.01 10.00 31.50
N TYR A 397 4.19 9.44 31.77
CA TYR A 397 4.81 9.37 33.10
C TYR A 397 6.21 10.04 33.14
N PRO A 398 6.34 11.37 32.94
CA PRO A 398 7.66 12.04 32.91
C PRO A 398 8.51 11.91 34.18
N ASP A 399 7.87 12.03 35.34
CA ASP A 399 8.55 12.19 36.63
C ASP A 399 8.59 10.87 37.39
N LEU A 400 8.57 9.75 36.67
CA LEU A 400 8.61 8.43 37.29
C LEU A 400 9.95 8.26 38.00
N ILE A 401 9.91 8.05 39.32
CA ILE A 401 11.11 7.97 40.16
C ILE A 401 11.93 6.74 39.77
N ASP A 402 11.25 5.60 39.67
CA ASP A 402 11.88 4.34 39.28
C ASP A 402 11.69 4.08 37.78
N LYS A 403 12.56 4.65 36.95
CA LYS A 403 12.55 4.45 35.49
C LYS A 403 12.94 3.02 35.07
N THR A 404 13.32 2.15 36.01
CA THR A 404 13.65 0.75 35.71
C THR A 404 12.41 -0.13 35.62
N LYS A 405 11.36 0.20 36.38
CA LYS A 405 10.08 -0.51 36.39
C LYS A 405 9.12 0.10 35.40
N ALA A 406 8.62 -0.73 34.49
CA ALA A 406 7.60 -0.31 33.54
C ALA A 406 6.21 -0.27 34.22
N PRO A 407 5.36 0.72 33.89
CA PRO A 407 3.96 0.71 34.27
C PRO A 407 3.25 -0.56 33.79
N THR A 408 2.37 -1.09 34.60
CA THR A 408 1.59 -2.31 34.30
C THR A 408 0.10 -1.98 34.31
N PHE A 409 -0.73 -2.85 33.71
CA PHE A 409 -2.19 -2.69 33.77
C PHE A 409 -2.85 -3.96 34.31
N LYS A 410 -4.05 -3.80 34.89
CA LYS A 410 -4.89 -4.89 35.37
C LYS A 410 -6.33 -4.66 34.96
N ILE A 411 -7.00 -5.70 34.47
CA ILE A 411 -8.42 -5.67 34.15
C ILE A 411 -9.19 -6.11 35.39
N ILE A 412 -10.06 -5.24 35.90
CA ILE A 412 -10.95 -5.48 37.02
C ILE A 412 -12.35 -5.62 36.44
N ARG A 413 -12.91 -6.82 36.55
CA ARG A 413 -14.32 -7.08 36.18
C ARG A 413 -15.20 -6.76 37.37
N GLU A 414 -16.14 -5.85 37.18
CA GLU A 414 -17.15 -5.54 38.19
C GLU A 414 -17.92 -6.83 38.55
N HIS A 415 -18.26 -6.98 39.83
CA HIS A 415 -18.97 -8.14 40.41
C HIS A 415 -18.20 -9.47 40.49
N GLY A 416 -16.86 -9.47 40.32
CA GLY A 416 -16.04 -10.67 40.53
C GLY A 416 -16.19 -11.75 39.45
N ARG A 417 -16.71 -11.37 38.28
CA ARG A 417 -16.95 -12.24 37.12
C ARG A 417 -15.66 -12.89 36.62
N ARG A 418 -15.74 -14.14 36.19
CA ARG A 418 -14.62 -14.81 35.51
C ARG A 418 -14.55 -14.36 34.04
N LYS A 419 -13.36 -14.51 33.43
CA LYS A 419 -13.15 -14.22 32.01
C LYS A 419 -14.13 -15.06 31.18
N GLY A 420 -15.03 -14.42 30.43
CA GLY A 420 -16.02 -15.06 29.57
C GLY A 420 -17.43 -15.23 30.17
N GLU A 421 -17.68 -14.78 31.40
CA GLU A 421 -19.02 -14.75 32.00
C GLU A 421 -19.69 -13.38 31.77
N SER A 422 -20.72 -13.35 30.94
CA SER A 422 -21.57 -12.18 30.73
C SER A 422 -22.73 -12.15 31.74
N LEU A 423 -22.94 -10.98 32.36
CA LEU A 423 -24.08 -10.74 33.27
C LEU A 423 -24.91 -9.54 32.81
N ALA A 424 -24.50 -8.90 31.71
CA ALA A 424 -25.26 -7.83 31.07
C ALA A 424 -26.62 -8.36 30.56
N PRO A 425 -27.70 -7.57 30.71
CA PRO A 425 -28.97 -7.86 30.06
C PRO A 425 -28.78 -8.01 28.55
N ALA A 426 -29.64 -8.81 27.91
CA ALA A 426 -29.58 -9.03 26.47
C ALA A 426 -29.69 -7.69 25.70
N GLY A 427 -28.57 -7.25 25.10
CA GLY A 427 -28.49 -6.03 24.30
C GLY A 427 -27.51 -4.97 24.81
N GLU A 428 -26.99 -5.10 26.04
CA GLU A 428 -25.95 -4.20 26.57
C GLU A 428 -24.57 -4.84 26.47
N GLU A 429 -23.55 -4.05 26.13
CA GLU A 429 -22.18 -4.53 26.05
C GLU A 429 -21.58 -4.71 27.45
N ASP A 430 -20.99 -5.87 27.73
CA ASP A 430 -20.26 -6.07 28.98
C ASP A 430 -19.11 -5.07 29.09
N THR A 431 -19.01 -4.37 30.22
CA THR A 431 -17.91 -3.44 30.50
C THR A 431 -17.01 -3.93 31.63
N CYS A 432 -15.73 -3.54 31.60
CA CYS A 432 -14.76 -3.79 32.65
C CYS A 432 -13.84 -2.57 32.85
N LEU A 433 -13.15 -2.52 34.00
CA LEU A 433 -12.22 -1.45 34.34
C LEU A 433 -10.79 -1.86 34.01
N ILE A 434 -10.11 -1.14 33.13
CA ILE A 434 -8.67 -1.27 32.93
C ILE A 434 -7.94 -0.28 33.84
N ARG A 435 -7.20 -0.79 34.82
CA ARG A 435 -6.41 0.00 35.78
C ARG A 435 -4.93 0.00 35.40
N PHE A 436 -4.35 1.18 35.21
CA PHE A 436 -2.92 1.39 35.00
C PHE A 436 -2.21 1.72 36.30
N ILE A 437 -1.05 1.10 36.52
CA ILE A 437 -0.25 1.15 37.75
C ILE A 437 1.18 1.49 37.36
N ALA A 438 1.66 2.68 37.69
CA ALA A 438 3.03 3.13 37.35
C ALA A 438 4.00 3.14 38.54
N GLY A 439 3.49 3.40 39.75
CA GLY A 439 4.30 3.60 40.96
C GLY A 439 4.57 5.07 41.28
N PRO A 440 5.34 5.38 42.35
CA PRO A 440 5.54 6.73 42.84
C PRO A 440 6.19 7.65 41.77
N PRO A 441 5.76 8.92 41.62
CA PRO A 441 4.75 9.65 42.39
C PRO A 441 3.34 9.59 41.76
N TYR A 442 3.10 8.69 40.81
CA TYR A 442 1.86 8.64 40.06
C TYR A 442 0.78 7.80 40.75
N GLU A 443 -0.43 8.35 40.80
CA GLU A 443 -1.63 7.61 41.19
C GLU A 443 -2.09 6.66 40.07
N ASP A 444 -2.68 5.55 40.48
CA ASP A 444 -3.30 4.61 39.54
C ASP A 444 -4.51 5.26 38.88
N ILE A 445 -4.64 5.11 37.56
CA ILE A 445 -5.78 5.59 36.79
C ILE A 445 -6.53 4.40 36.17
N ALA A 446 -7.85 4.52 36.05
CA ALA A 446 -8.67 3.49 35.44
C ALA A 446 -9.65 4.05 34.42
N PHE A 447 -9.98 3.22 33.44
CA PHE A 447 -10.94 3.52 32.40
C PHE A 447 -11.93 2.38 32.23
N ARG A 448 -13.18 2.72 31.92
CA ARG A 448 -14.22 1.75 31.60
C ARG A 448 -14.17 1.37 30.12
N ILE A 449 -13.93 0.10 29.82
CA ILE A 449 -13.84 -0.42 28.46
C ILE A 449 -14.81 -1.57 28.25
N VAL A 450 -15.11 -1.88 27.00
CA VAL A 450 -15.89 -3.06 26.61
C VAL A 450 -15.06 -4.33 26.83
N ASP A 451 -15.60 -5.30 27.56
CA ASP A 451 -14.99 -6.60 27.89
C ASP A 451 -15.20 -7.60 26.74
N ARG A 452 -14.60 -7.31 25.58
CA ARG A 452 -14.47 -8.24 24.45
C ARG A 452 -13.11 -8.93 24.48
N GLU A 453 -13.01 -10.07 23.81
CA GLU A 453 -11.72 -10.75 23.64
C GLU A 453 -10.76 -9.93 22.79
N TRP A 454 -9.50 -9.83 23.24
CA TRP A 454 -8.48 -9.05 22.54
C TRP A 454 -7.74 -9.91 21.52
N ASP A 455 -7.46 -9.35 20.34
CA ASP A 455 -6.61 -9.99 19.33
C ASP A 455 -5.12 -9.81 19.69
N TYR A 456 -4.47 -10.89 20.11
CA TYR A 456 -3.02 -10.92 20.41
C TYR A 456 -2.16 -11.24 19.18
N SER A 457 -2.73 -11.22 17.97
CA SER A 457 -1.98 -11.44 16.74
C SER A 457 -0.93 -10.33 16.53
N ALA A 458 0.24 -10.69 16.01
CA ALA A 458 1.31 -9.75 15.68
C ALA A 458 1.05 -8.93 14.39
N LYS A 459 -0.21 -8.82 13.95
CA LYS A 459 -0.57 -8.03 12.76
C LYS A 459 -0.32 -6.55 13.05
N LYS A 460 0.47 -5.92 12.18
CA LYS A 460 0.99 -4.54 12.30
C LYS A 460 -0.08 -3.49 12.64
N ASP A 461 -1.31 -3.68 12.15
CA ASP A 461 -2.39 -2.67 12.23
C ASP A 461 -3.65 -3.16 12.98
N ARG A 462 -3.68 -4.40 13.48
CA ARG A 462 -4.86 -5.01 14.15
C ARG A 462 -4.52 -5.88 15.37
N GLY A 463 -3.38 -5.62 15.99
CA GLY A 463 -2.85 -6.45 17.08
C GLY A 463 -2.73 -5.70 18.40
N PHE A 464 -2.83 -6.44 19.51
CA PHE A 464 -2.50 -5.95 20.84
C PHE A 464 -1.03 -5.49 20.90
N LYS A 465 -0.81 -4.23 21.30
CA LYS A 465 0.52 -3.67 21.54
C LYS A 465 0.57 -3.01 22.92
N SER A 466 1.55 -3.41 23.71
CA SER A 466 1.89 -2.77 24.99
C SER A 466 3.40 -2.50 25.02
N SER A 467 3.79 -1.24 24.95
CA SER A 467 5.19 -0.81 24.99
C SER A 467 5.36 0.37 25.93
N PHE A 468 6.48 0.37 26.66
CA PHE A 468 6.88 1.48 27.51
C PHE A 468 8.19 2.06 26.99
N ASP A 469 8.09 3.19 26.30
CA ASP A 469 9.24 3.87 25.74
C ASP A 469 9.80 4.87 26.75
N LYS A 470 11.06 4.65 27.16
CA LYS A 470 11.78 5.59 28.01
C LYS A 470 12.19 6.76 27.14
N VAL A 471 11.75 7.97 27.50
CA VAL A 471 12.36 9.18 26.95
C VAL A 471 13.76 9.28 27.54
N CYS A 472 14.74 8.68 26.86
CA CYS A 472 16.14 8.92 27.14
C CYS A 472 16.41 10.39 26.85
N SER A 473 16.53 11.19 27.90
CA SER A 473 17.25 12.46 27.82
C SER A 473 18.70 12.13 27.51
N ALA A 474 19.03 12.00 26.22
CA ALA A 474 20.41 12.03 25.77
C ALA A 474 20.94 13.43 26.10
N SER A 475 21.63 13.59 27.22
CA SER A 475 22.52 14.73 27.40
C SER A 475 23.72 14.49 26.50
N VAL A 476 23.76 15.17 25.37
CA VAL A 476 25.01 15.39 24.63
C VAL A 476 25.81 16.45 25.43
N PRO A 477 27.13 16.27 25.62
CA PRO A 477 27.96 17.01 26.58
C PRO A 477 27.93 18.53 26.46
#